data_AF-A0AAW2YTT8-F1
#
_entry.id   AF-A0AAW2YTT8-F1
#
_cell.length_a   1.000
_cell.length_b   1.000
_cell.length_c   1.000
_cell.angle_alpha   90.00
_cell.angle_beta   90.00
_cell.angle_gamma   90.00
#
_symmetry.space_group_name_H-M   'P 1'
#
loop_
_entity.id
_entity.type
_entity.pdbx_description
1 polymer ?
#
loop_
_entity_poly.entity_id
_entity_poly.type
_entity_poly.pdbx_seq_one_letter_code
_entity_poly.pdbx_strand_id
1 'polypeptide(L)'
;MMLDKVWDDLLISAGQKIKLFDKYNQPHFVDNVKTMSHVYSMWQKVANAVIEREKSLILIKEFEKSASDPRRHFYGKSNMLLQEERQRAILFRRLCNFGKKVEDMAKVLKREYDDLILYKNLNYLDKMKYDYSNLLYSLEEDRLKHSVFGENSTEESRMEEALKMKPKPIIHSNQSFDSPRVLQMSKRYPE
;
A
#
# COMPACT_ATOMS: atom_id res chain seq x y z
N MET A 1 -28.61 4.69 19.68
CA MET A 1 -29.06 5.89 18.94
C MET A 1 -28.76 5.71 17.46
N MET A 2 -29.55 6.25 16.53
CA MET A 2 -29.33 6.02 15.09
C MET A 2 -27.98 6.55 14.59
N LEU A 3 -27.50 7.68 15.12
CA LEU A 3 -26.20 8.27 14.77
C LEU A 3 -24.99 7.42 15.20
N ASP A 4 -25.13 6.59 16.23
CA ASP A 4 -24.02 5.81 16.77
C ASP A 4 -23.45 4.83 15.74
N LYS A 5 -24.35 4.17 14.99
CA LYS A 5 -23.99 3.29 13.87
C LYS A 5 -23.25 4.04 12.76
N VAL A 6 -23.70 5.26 12.45
CA VAL A 6 -23.07 6.09 11.42
C VAL A 6 -21.65 6.50 11.84
N TRP A 7 -21.45 6.77 13.13
CA TRP A 7 -20.13 7.08 13.67
C TRP A 7 -19.23 5.84 13.80
N ASP A 8 -19.81 4.65 14.02
CA ASP A 8 -19.09 3.37 13.94
C ASP A 8 -18.56 3.12 12.52
N ASP A 9 -19.38 3.35 11.50
CA ASP A 9 -18.97 3.18 10.10
C ASP A 9 -17.81 4.13 9.73
N LEU A 10 -17.74 5.29 10.39
CA LEU A 10 -16.65 6.25 10.27
C LEU A 10 -15.44 5.94 11.17
N LEU A 11 -15.51 4.88 11.98
CA LEU A 11 -14.46 4.45 12.91
C LEU A 11 -14.06 5.57 13.89
N ILE A 12 -15.05 6.34 14.35
CA ILE A 12 -14.84 7.38 15.36
C ILE A 12 -14.69 6.72 16.74
N SER A 13 -13.65 7.08 17.47
CA SER A 13 -13.40 6.57 18.82
C SER A 13 -14.51 6.97 19.79
N ALA A 14 -14.70 6.15 20.84
CA ALA A 14 -15.67 6.42 21.89
C ALA A 14 -15.52 7.83 22.49
N GLY A 15 -14.29 8.29 22.73
CA GLY A 15 -14.04 9.63 23.30
C GLY A 15 -14.53 10.78 22.41
N GLN A 16 -14.41 10.65 21.08
CA GLN A 16 -14.95 11.65 20.15
C GLN A 16 -16.47 11.52 19.99
N LYS A 17 -16.99 10.29 20.01
CA LYS A 17 -18.44 10.04 19.99
C LYS A 17 -19.16 10.67 21.18
N ILE A 18 -18.57 10.63 22.38
CA ILE A 18 -19.16 11.27 23.58
C ILE A 18 -19.37 12.77 23.34
N LYS A 19 -18.37 13.47 22.76
CA LYS A 19 -18.49 14.90 22.46
C LYS A 19 -19.61 15.19 21.45
N LEU A 20 -19.73 14.36 20.41
CA LEU A 20 -20.80 14.48 19.42
C LEU A 20 -22.16 14.16 20.06
N PHE A 21 -22.21 13.16 20.93
CA PHE A 21 -23.41 12.79 21.66
C PHE A 21 -23.88 13.95 22.54
N ASP A 22 -23.00 14.53 23.36
CA ASP A 22 -23.31 15.66 24.24
C ASP A 22 -23.86 16.85 23.45
N LYS A 23 -23.33 17.10 22.24
CA LYS A 23 -23.81 18.15 21.34
C LYS A 23 -25.21 17.85 20.80
N TYR A 24 -25.41 16.67 20.21
CA TYR A 24 -26.67 16.33 19.56
C TYR A 24 -27.78 15.92 20.55
N ASN A 25 -27.44 15.75 21.83
CA ASN A 25 -28.39 15.53 22.91
C ASN A 25 -28.87 16.84 23.57
N GLN A 26 -28.47 18.01 23.05
CA GLN A 26 -28.97 19.29 23.53
C GLN A 26 -30.46 19.49 23.15
N PRO A 27 -31.25 20.22 23.97
CA PRO A 27 -32.70 20.39 23.77
C PRO A 27 -33.07 20.87 22.36
N HIS A 28 -32.28 21.79 21.79
CA HIS A 28 -32.55 22.33 20.45
C HIS A 28 -32.49 21.30 19.31
N PHE A 29 -31.80 20.17 19.51
CA PHE A 29 -31.81 19.03 18.59
C PHE A 29 -32.88 18.00 18.97
N VAL A 30 -32.95 17.63 20.25
CA VAL A 30 -33.82 16.54 20.73
C VAL A 30 -35.29 16.92 20.66
N ASP A 31 -35.64 18.15 21.02
CA ASP A 31 -37.03 18.62 21.05
C ASP A 31 -37.56 18.90 19.63
N ASN A 32 -36.68 18.97 18.63
CA ASN A 32 -37.03 19.19 17.24
C ASN A 32 -36.71 17.95 16.37
N VAL A 33 -37.71 17.08 16.24
CA VAL A 33 -37.64 15.85 15.43
C VAL A 33 -37.21 16.12 13.98
N LYS A 34 -37.61 17.24 13.38
CA LYS A 34 -37.21 17.58 12.00
C LYS A 34 -35.71 17.88 11.92
N THR A 35 -35.19 18.66 12.86
CA THR A 35 -33.75 18.95 12.94
C THR A 35 -32.95 17.67 13.15
N MET A 36 -33.35 16.82 14.10
CA MET A 36 -32.64 15.58 14.38
C MET A 36 -32.65 14.60 13.18
N SER A 37 -33.79 14.52 12.47
CA SER A 37 -33.90 13.73 11.24
C SER A 37 -32.97 14.25 10.13
N HIS A 38 -32.88 15.57 9.97
CA HIS A 38 -31.98 16.20 9.00
C HIS A 38 -30.51 15.97 9.35
N VAL A 39 -30.12 16.12 10.62
CA VAL A 39 -28.79 15.78 11.13
C VAL A 39 -28.43 14.33 10.81
N TYR A 40 -29.32 13.39 11.13
CA TYR A 40 -29.10 11.98 10.86
C TYR A 40 -28.91 11.70 9.36
N SER A 41 -29.79 12.25 8.52
CA SER A 41 -29.69 12.13 7.06
C SER A 41 -28.37 12.70 6.52
N MET A 42 -27.92 13.83 7.06
CA MET A 42 -26.66 14.46 6.68
C MET A 42 -25.47 13.56 7.03
N TRP A 43 -25.38 13.10 8.28
CA TRP A 43 -24.31 12.21 8.73
C TRP A 43 -24.29 10.89 7.95
N GLN A 44 -25.46 10.33 7.63
CA GLN A 44 -25.55 9.11 6.84
C GLN A 44 -25.01 9.32 5.41
N LYS A 45 -25.35 10.44 4.76
CA LYS A 45 -24.80 10.79 3.45
C LYS A 45 -23.30 10.99 3.49
N VAL A 46 -22.79 11.64 4.54
CA VAL A 46 -21.36 11.83 4.79
C VAL A 46 -20.66 10.48 4.90
N ALA A 47 -21.14 9.60 5.79
CA ALA A 47 -20.55 8.29 6.00
C ALA A 47 -20.51 7.47 4.70
N ASN A 48 -21.62 7.43 3.96
CA ASN A 48 -21.68 6.75 2.66
C ASN A 48 -20.64 7.30 1.66
N ALA A 49 -20.50 8.62 1.56
CA ALA A 49 -19.53 9.23 0.65
C ALA A 49 -18.08 8.93 1.05
N VAL A 50 -17.78 8.97 2.36
CA VAL A 50 -16.47 8.61 2.91
C VAL A 50 -16.15 7.14 2.60
N ILE A 51 -17.06 6.22 2.91
CA ILE A 51 -16.89 4.77 2.72
C ILE A 51 -16.69 4.43 1.23
N GLU A 52 -17.50 5.01 0.32
CA GLU A 52 -17.34 4.76 -1.11
C GLU A 52 -16.03 5.32 -1.68
N ARG A 53 -15.55 6.42 -1.12
CA ARG A 53 -14.23 6.96 -1.46
C ARG A 53 -13.11 6.02 -0.96
N GLU A 54 -13.18 5.54 0.28
CA GLU A 54 -12.20 4.59 0.83
C GLU A 54 -12.18 3.26 0.06
N LYS A 55 -13.35 2.75 -0.36
CA LYS A 55 -13.42 1.60 -1.28
C LYS A 55 -12.72 1.87 -2.60
N SER A 56 -12.86 3.09 -3.14
CA SER A 56 -12.18 3.50 -4.37
C SER A 56 -10.65 3.54 -4.19
N LEU A 57 -10.16 3.98 -3.03
CA LEU A 57 -8.73 3.90 -2.69
C LEU A 57 -8.23 2.47 -2.61
N ILE A 58 -9.00 1.54 -2.04
CA ILE A 58 -8.64 0.12 -2.00
C ILE A 58 -8.50 -0.43 -3.43
N LEU A 59 -9.44 -0.11 -4.32
CA LEU A 59 -9.36 -0.52 -5.74
C LEU A 59 -8.12 0.06 -6.44
N ILE A 60 -7.79 1.32 -6.18
CA ILE A 60 -6.57 1.95 -6.70
C ILE A 60 -5.34 1.24 -6.14
N LYS A 61 -5.32 0.91 -4.84
CA LYS A 61 -4.20 0.21 -4.21
C LYS A 61 -3.96 -1.15 -4.87
N GLU A 62 -5.01 -1.95 -5.06
CA GLU A 62 -4.90 -3.25 -5.72
C GLU A 62 -4.44 -3.14 -7.17
N PHE A 63 -4.91 -2.12 -7.90
CA PHE A 63 -4.45 -1.84 -9.26
C PHE A 63 -2.95 -1.46 -9.27
N GLU A 64 -2.56 -0.48 -8.45
CA GLU A 64 -1.19 0.05 -8.43
C GLU A 64 -0.17 -0.96 -7.89
N LYS A 65 -0.57 -1.95 -7.08
CA LYS A 65 0.31 -3.06 -6.66
C LYS A 65 1.05 -3.68 -7.84
N SER A 66 0.35 -3.88 -8.96
CA SER A 66 0.91 -4.49 -10.18
C SER A 66 1.32 -3.46 -11.22
N ALA A 67 0.50 -2.43 -11.45
CA ALA A 67 0.74 -1.44 -12.51
C ALA A 67 1.97 -0.56 -12.24
N SER A 68 2.28 -0.28 -10.97
CA SER A 68 3.46 0.50 -10.58
C SER A 68 4.66 -0.37 -10.14
N ASP A 69 4.57 -1.70 -10.24
CA ASP A 69 5.68 -2.57 -9.85
C ASP A 69 6.85 -2.42 -10.85
N PRO A 70 8.04 -1.98 -10.41
CA PRO A 70 9.20 -1.87 -11.31
C PRO A 70 9.63 -3.24 -11.86
N ARG A 71 9.37 -4.32 -11.12
CA ARG A 71 9.76 -5.68 -11.52
C ARG A 71 8.95 -6.19 -12.73
N ARG A 72 7.84 -5.52 -13.09
CA ARG A 72 6.98 -5.92 -14.22
C ARG A 72 7.71 -5.96 -15.56
N HIS A 73 8.78 -5.16 -15.71
CA HIS A 73 9.60 -5.14 -16.92
C HIS A 73 10.35 -6.46 -17.14
N PHE A 74 10.75 -7.17 -16.07
CA PHE A 74 11.42 -8.47 -16.18
C PHE A 74 10.47 -9.59 -16.61
N TYR A 75 9.15 -9.43 -16.44
CA TYR A 75 8.14 -10.43 -16.78
C TYR A 75 7.46 -10.19 -18.14
N GLY A 76 7.97 -9.26 -18.98
CA GLY A 76 7.46 -9.03 -20.34
C GLY A 76 6.04 -8.44 -20.43
N LYS A 77 5.51 -7.85 -19.34
CA LYS A 77 4.15 -7.29 -19.28
C LYS A 77 4.03 -5.87 -19.86
N SER A 78 4.98 -5.43 -20.69
CA SER A 78 5.08 -4.05 -21.19
C SER A 78 3.98 -3.62 -22.17
N ASN A 79 3.18 -4.55 -22.68
CA ASN A 79 2.30 -4.28 -23.83
C ASN A 79 0.89 -3.76 -23.45
N MET A 80 0.63 -3.50 -22.15
CA MET A 80 -0.69 -3.07 -21.66
C MET A 80 -0.77 -1.63 -21.16
N LEU A 81 0.29 -0.83 -21.33
CA LEU A 81 0.39 0.52 -20.77
C LEU A 81 -0.80 1.43 -21.12
N LEU A 82 -1.28 1.39 -22.37
CA LEU A 82 -2.43 2.20 -22.79
C LEU A 82 -3.73 1.78 -22.07
N GLN A 83 -3.92 0.48 -21.86
CA GLN A 83 -5.09 -0.03 -21.15
C GLN A 83 -5.00 0.28 -19.65
N GLU A 84 -3.81 0.14 -19.06
CA GLU A 84 -3.54 0.52 -17.68
C GLU A 84 -3.83 2.01 -17.44
N GLU A 85 -3.38 2.90 -18.33
CA GLU A 85 -3.64 4.33 -18.19
C GLU A 85 -5.14 4.66 -18.28
N ARG A 86 -5.87 3.99 -19.18
CA ARG A 86 -7.33 4.13 -19.26
C ARG A 86 -8.01 3.66 -17.97
N GLN A 87 -7.59 2.51 -17.42
CA GLN A 87 -8.13 1.98 -16.17
C GLN A 87 -7.81 2.90 -14.98
N ARG A 88 -6.58 3.40 -14.90
CA ARG A 88 -6.14 4.40 -13.91
C ARG A 88 -7.05 5.63 -13.96
N ALA A 89 -7.26 6.20 -15.15
CA ALA A 89 -8.12 7.37 -15.32
C ALA A 89 -9.57 7.13 -14.84
N ILE A 90 -10.13 5.93 -15.06
CA ILE A 90 -11.47 5.56 -14.59
C ILE A 90 -11.51 5.50 -13.05
N LEU A 91 -10.53 4.84 -12.43
CA LEU A 91 -10.43 4.71 -10.97
C LEU A 91 -10.24 6.08 -10.31
N PHE A 92 -9.37 6.91 -10.86
CA PHE A 92 -9.14 8.27 -10.38
C PHE A 92 -10.38 9.15 -10.51
N ARG A 93 -11.10 9.06 -11.65
CA ARG A 93 -12.36 9.79 -11.82
C ARG A 93 -13.37 9.39 -10.74
N ARG A 94 -13.49 8.09 -10.44
CA ARG A 94 -14.35 7.60 -9.35
C ARG A 94 -13.92 8.19 -8.00
N LEU A 95 -12.62 8.15 -7.68
CA LEU A 95 -12.07 8.72 -6.44
C LEU A 95 -12.37 10.22 -6.32
N CYS A 96 -12.10 10.99 -7.37
CA CYS A 96 -12.36 12.44 -7.41
C CYS A 96 -13.85 12.77 -7.28
N ASN A 97 -14.73 11.98 -7.91
CA ASN A 97 -16.18 12.19 -7.80
C ASN A 97 -16.66 12.05 -6.35
N PHE A 98 -16.19 11.03 -5.62
CA PHE A 98 -16.51 10.90 -4.21
C PHE A 98 -15.78 11.92 -3.35
N GLY A 99 -14.56 12.32 -3.70
CA GLY A 99 -13.83 13.42 -3.04
C GLY A 99 -14.61 14.72 -3.06
N LYS A 100 -15.09 15.13 -4.24
CA LYS A 100 -15.92 16.34 -4.39
C LYS A 100 -17.21 16.26 -3.58
N LYS A 101 -17.90 15.11 -3.60
CA LYS A 101 -19.11 14.89 -2.77
C LYS A 101 -18.82 15.09 -1.28
N VAL A 102 -17.69 14.56 -0.80
CA VAL A 102 -17.27 14.72 0.60
C VAL A 102 -16.97 16.18 0.92
N GLU A 103 -16.23 16.88 0.05
CA GLU A 103 -15.92 18.31 0.23
C GLU A 103 -17.19 19.16 0.31
N ASP A 104 -18.15 18.92 -0.57
CA ASP A 104 -19.42 19.65 -0.60
C ASP A 104 -20.23 19.37 0.67
N MET A 105 -20.30 18.12 1.12
CA MET A 105 -20.96 17.77 2.38
C MET A 105 -20.23 18.36 3.60
N ALA A 106 -18.89 18.40 3.59
CA ALA A 106 -18.11 18.97 4.68
C ALA A 106 -18.40 20.47 4.86
N LYS A 107 -18.53 21.21 3.75
CA LYS A 107 -18.92 22.63 3.78
C LYS A 107 -20.30 22.83 4.40
N VAL A 108 -21.26 21.97 4.05
CA VAL A 108 -22.61 22.03 4.61
C VAL A 108 -22.59 21.69 6.09
N LEU A 109 -21.91 20.60 6.48
CA LEU A 109 -21.80 20.15 7.87
C LEU A 109 -21.12 21.21 8.75
N LYS A 110 -20.05 21.83 8.26
CA LYS A 110 -19.35 22.91 8.96
C LYS A 110 -20.20 24.18 9.09
N ARG A 111 -21.00 24.52 8.07
CA ARG A 111 -21.85 25.72 8.10
C ARG A 111 -23.10 25.54 8.97
N GLU A 112 -23.77 24.40 8.88
CA GLU A 112 -25.04 24.15 9.59
C GLU A 112 -24.81 23.74 11.04
N TYR A 113 -23.74 22.99 11.31
CA TYR A 113 -23.51 22.39 12.62
C TYR A 113 -22.14 22.71 13.20
N ASP A 114 -21.24 23.39 12.52
CA ASP A 114 -19.85 23.60 12.97
C ASP A 114 -19.01 22.32 13.13
N ASP A 115 -19.47 21.20 12.54
CA ASP A 115 -18.78 19.91 12.64
C ASP A 115 -17.75 19.65 11.54
N LEU A 116 -16.80 18.79 11.85
CA LEU A 116 -15.81 18.26 10.92
C LEU A 116 -16.11 16.80 10.60
N ILE A 117 -15.81 16.38 9.37
CA ILE A 117 -15.88 14.98 8.99
C ILE A 117 -14.67 14.26 9.57
N LEU A 118 -14.91 13.31 10.47
CA LEU A 118 -13.88 12.46 11.06
C LEU A 118 -13.94 11.07 10.43
N TYR A 119 -12.77 10.50 10.13
CA TYR A 119 -12.62 9.10 9.76
C TYR A 119 -11.40 8.53 10.49
N LYS A 120 -11.57 7.43 11.23
CA LYS A 120 -10.51 6.88 12.11
C LYS A 120 -9.90 7.95 13.04
N ASN A 121 -10.73 8.86 13.55
CA ASN A 121 -10.35 10.02 14.38
C ASN A 121 -9.53 11.13 13.71
N LEU A 122 -9.30 11.05 12.40
CA LEU A 122 -8.59 12.09 11.66
C LEU A 122 -9.58 12.97 10.90
N ASN A 123 -9.24 14.26 10.76
CA ASN A 123 -9.96 15.14 9.84
C ASN A 123 -9.84 14.57 8.43
N TYR A 124 -10.98 14.18 7.88
CA TYR A 124 -11.00 13.45 6.62
C TYR A 124 -10.55 14.33 5.44
N LEU A 125 -10.87 15.63 5.45
CA LEU A 125 -10.41 16.54 4.38
C LEU A 125 -8.89 16.69 4.36
N ASP A 126 -8.24 16.63 5.52
CA ASP A 126 -6.78 16.68 5.60
C ASP A 126 -6.16 15.35 5.16
N LYS A 127 -6.75 14.22 5.56
CA LYS A 127 -6.35 12.89 5.06
C LYS A 127 -6.41 12.83 3.53
N MET A 128 -7.47 13.37 2.93
CA MET A 128 -7.71 13.32 1.49
C MET A 128 -6.55 13.90 0.65
N LYS A 129 -5.85 14.93 1.17
CA LYS A 129 -4.76 15.61 0.47
C LYS A 129 -3.56 14.69 0.20
N TYR A 130 -3.34 13.71 1.07
CA TYR A 130 -2.16 12.84 1.04
C TYR A 130 -2.48 11.39 0.70
N ASP A 131 -3.76 11.06 0.44
CA ASP A 131 -4.17 9.66 0.28
C ASP A 131 -3.43 8.92 -0.83
N TYR A 132 -3.28 9.54 -2.00
CA TYR A 132 -2.62 8.87 -3.12
C TYR A 132 -1.11 8.73 -2.91
N SER A 133 -0.44 9.77 -2.42
CA SER A 133 1.01 9.70 -2.11
C SER A 133 1.29 8.68 -1.00
N ASN A 134 0.46 8.66 0.04
CA ASN A 134 0.59 7.70 1.15
C ASN A 134 0.30 6.28 0.69
N LEU A 135 -0.65 6.09 -0.23
CA LEU A 135 -0.93 4.80 -0.85
C LEU A 135 0.30 4.30 -1.59
N LEU A 136 0.90 5.11 -2.47
CA LEU A 136 2.11 4.73 -3.22
C LEU A 136 3.28 4.45 -2.28
N TYR A 137 3.48 5.28 -1.26
CA TYR A 137 4.50 5.06 -0.23
C TYR A 137 4.29 3.71 0.48
N SER A 138 3.06 3.39 0.88
CA SER A 138 2.76 2.11 1.53
C SER A 138 3.05 0.91 0.64
N LEU A 139 2.82 1.03 -0.68
CA LEU A 139 3.15 -0.04 -1.63
C LEU A 139 4.66 -0.25 -1.74
N GLU A 140 5.43 0.83 -1.70
CA GLU A 140 6.89 0.74 -1.76
C GLU A 140 7.48 0.15 -0.47
N GLU A 141 6.96 0.55 0.70
CA GLU A 141 7.33 -0.10 1.95
C GLU A 141 7.03 -1.61 1.93
N ASP A 142 5.86 -2.01 1.44
CA ASP A 142 5.47 -3.42 1.33
C ASP A 142 6.46 -4.19 0.43
N ARG A 143 6.88 -3.60 -0.70
CA ARG A 143 7.88 -4.18 -1.62
C ARG A 143 9.26 -4.33 -0.97
N LEU A 144 9.74 -3.30 -0.29
CA LEU A 144 11.04 -3.31 0.37
C LEU A 144 11.10 -4.37 1.47
N LYS A 145 10.04 -4.50 2.28
CA LYS A 145 9.93 -5.56 3.29
C LYS A 145 10.08 -6.93 2.62
N HIS A 146 9.35 -7.20 1.55
CA HIS A 146 9.45 -8.48 0.84
C HIS A 146 10.81 -8.72 0.17
N SER A 147 11.50 -7.68 -0.28
CA SER A 147 12.86 -7.82 -0.83
C SER A 147 13.87 -8.25 0.25
N VAL A 148 13.86 -7.57 1.40
CA VAL A 148 14.80 -7.84 2.50
C VAL A 148 14.54 -9.21 3.14
N PHE A 149 13.28 -9.60 3.34
CA PHE A 149 12.96 -10.92 3.90
C PHE A 149 13.21 -12.07 2.92
N GLY A 150 13.13 -11.85 1.62
CA GLY A 150 13.45 -12.87 0.60
C GLY A 150 14.95 -13.18 0.52
N GLU A 151 15.81 -12.20 0.76
CA GLU A 151 17.26 -12.41 0.82
C GLU A 151 17.68 -13.17 2.08
N ASN A 152 17.14 -12.80 3.26
CA ASN A 152 17.50 -13.44 4.52
C ASN A 152 17.13 -14.94 4.57
N SER A 153 15.96 -15.34 4.04
CA SER A 153 15.59 -16.76 3.98
C SER A 153 16.48 -17.58 3.04
N THR A 154 17.04 -16.93 2.02
CA THR A 154 17.89 -17.56 1.01
C THR A 154 19.34 -17.67 1.50
N GLU A 155 19.85 -16.67 2.23
CA GLU A 155 21.16 -16.74 2.88
C GLU A 155 21.19 -17.72 4.04
N GLU A 156 20.17 -17.72 4.91
CA GLU A 156 20.08 -18.69 6.01
C GLU A 156 20.02 -20.13 5.49
N SER A 157 19.22 -20.40 4.45
CA SER A 157 19.17 -21.72 3.80
C SER A 157 20.49 -22.10 3.14
N ARG A 158 21.17 -21.16 2.46
CA ARG A 158 22.49 -21.39 1.83
C ARG A 158 23.60 -21.61 2.85
N MET A 159 23.57 -20.90 3.98
CA MET A 159 24.51 -21.08 5.09
C MET A 159 24.29 -22.42 5.80
N GLU A 160 23.04 -22.81 6.02
CA GLU A 160 22.71 -24.09 6.65
C GLU A 160 23.07 -25.28 5.73
N GLU A 161 22.91 -25.13 4.42
CA GLU A 161 23.34 -26.12 3.42
C GLU A 161 24.88 -26.19 3.32
N ALA A 162 25.58 -25.04 3.39
CA ALA A 162 27.04 -24.99 3.43
C ALA A 162 27.64 -25.64 4.69
N LEU A 163 26.97 -25.50 5.84
CA LEU A 163 27.37 -26.16 7.10
C LEU A 163 27.13 -27.68 7.09
N LYS A 164 26.21 -28.17 6.24
CA LYS A 164 25.94 -29.62 6.05
C LYS A 164 26.90 -30.28 5.06
N MET A 165 27.65 -29.52 4.27
CA MET A 165 28.66 -30.07 3.36
C MET A 165 29.93 -30.45 4.12
N LYS A 166 30.28 -31.75 4.10
CA LYS A 166 31.56 -32.22 4.64
C LYS A 166 32.71 -31.66 3.80
N PRO A 167 33.80 -31.15 4.43
CA PRO A 167 34.94 -30.65 3.69
C PRO A 167 35.53 -31.75 2.82
N LYS A 168 35.71 -31.45 1.53
CA LYS A 168 36.41 -32.36 0.61
C LYS A 168 37.83 -32.58 1.14
N PRO A 169 38.30 -33.83 1.25
CA PRO A 169 39.65 -34.09 1.69
C PRO A 169 40.64 -33.44 0.71
N ILE A 170 41.59 -32.69 1.27
CA ILE A 170 42.73 -32.14 0.53
C ILE A 170 43.58 -33.34 0.10
N ILE A 171 43.50 -33.69 -1.19
CA ILE A 171 44.40 -34.68 -1.76
C ILE A 171 45.75 -34.00 -1.93
N HIS A 172 46.69 -34.27 -1.02
CA HIS A 172 48.09 -33.98 -1.26
C HIS A 172 48.57 -34.90 -2.39
N SER A 173 48.62 -34.38 -3.61
CA SER A 173 49.31 -35.04 -4.71
C SER A 173 50.82 -34.99 -4.44
N ASN A 174 51.38 -36.08 -3.92
CA ASN A 174 52.82 -36.34 -3.96
C ASN A 174 53.20 -36.60 -5.43
N GLN A 175 53.53 -35.54 -6.17
CA GLN A 175 54.25 -35.69 -7.44
C GLN A 175 55.74 -35.74 -7.13
N SER A 176 56.30 -36.94 -7.29
CA SER A 176 57.73 -37.21 -7.32
C SER A 176 58.37 -36.41 -8.46
N PHE A 177 59.41 -35.64 -8.13
CA PHE A 177 60.31 -35.05 -9.11
C PHE A 177 61.14 -36.16 -9.77
N ASP A 178 60.91 -36.41 -11.06
CA ASP A 178 61.90 -37.06 -11.92
C ASP A 178 62.58 -36.01 -12.79
N SER A 179 63.91 -36.04 -12.77
CA SER A 179 64.81 -35.07 -13.40
C SER A 179 64.82 -35.15 -14.94
N PRO A 180 65.17 -34.03 -15.63
CA PRO A 180 65.00 -33.90 -17.08
C PRO A 180 66.09 -34.58 -17.91
N ARG A 181 65.68 -35.34 -18.93
CA ARG A 181 66.57 -35.92 -19.94
C ARG A 181 66.74 -34.96 -21.14
N VAL A 182 67.89 -34.30 -21.12
CA VAL A 182 68.67 -33.65 -22.20
C VAL A 182 68.09 -33.67 -23.63
N LEU A 183 67.87 -32.46 -24.17
CA LEU A 183 67.70 -32.16 -25.60
C LEU A 183 68.92 -32.64 -26.42
N GLN A 184 68.68 -33.36 -27.51
CA GLN A 184 69.58 -33.34 -28.66
C GLN A 184 68.83 -32.87 -29.91
N MET A 185 69.29 -31.73 -30.43
CA MET A 185 68.89 -31.18 -31.73
C MET A 185 69.54 -31.99 -32.84
N SER A 186 68.80 -32.29 -33.91
CA SER A 186 69.42 -32.52 -35.22
C SER A 186 68.65 -31.80 -36.32
N LYS A 187 69.36 -30.86 -36.94
CA LYS A 187 69.00 -30.07 -38.12
C LYS A 187 68.65 -30.95 -39.32
N ARG A 188 67.74 -30.48 -40.17
CA ARG A 188 68.00 -30.15 -41.59
C ARG A 188 66.70 -29.71 -42.31
N TYR A 189 66.76 -28.53 -42.92
CA TYR A 189 65.92 -28.15 -44.07
C TYR A 189 66.40 -28.92 -45.32
N PRO A 190 65.56 -29.01 -46.36
CA PRO A 190 65.98 -28.33 -47.60
C PRO A 190 64.84 -27.63 -48.37
N GLU A 191 65.33 -26.92 -49.39
CA GLU A 191 64.79 -25.94 -50.35
C GLU A 191 63.44 -26.23 -51.03
#